data_AF-A0A937C9J9-F1
#
_entry.id   AF-A0A937C9J9-F1
#
_cell.length_a   1.000
_cell.length_b   1.000
_cell.length_c   1.000
_cell.angle_alpha   90.00
_cell.angle_beta   90.00
_cell.angle_gamma   90.00
#
_symmetry.space_group_name_H-M   'P 1'
#
loop_
_entity.id
_entity.type
_entity.pdbx_description
1 polymer ?
#
loop_
_entity_poly.entity_id
_entity_poly.type
_entity_poly.pdbx_seq_one_letter_code
_entity_poly.pdbx_strand_id
1 'polypeptide(L)'
;MTTALQKTEKIRAVFLETQLFYAKHDEMPALIAYLSDTEKEFSSIAYESASMAIALKSFEAETFPLEWLLFASGPAAAHHAQVYVGLGWAIAKFNFPFLTAVIKLDSKFYFRIADGCGYYDGSFKHRRTVTNKELPVYLPDAAMPMYYQGVGRSIWYTEKTDIHHICSKIESFAAERHADLWRGVGIAVAYVGGCDDADLKTLLQQAATNGFQLACGAALAARSRTIANTMTADTDRCSRLWYTLTVDDTVIINEDAYCKWIKQIEERVAAGFE
;
A
#
# COMPACT_ATOMS: atom_id res chain seq x y z
N MET A 1 22.50 10.94 4.27
CA MET A 1 21.15 10.33 4.28
C MET A 1 20.37 10.93 3.12
N THR A 2 19.75 10.11 2.29
CA THR A 2 18.86 10.55 1.21
C THR A 2 17.60 11.18 1.81
N THR A 3 17.19 12.36 1.34
CA THR A 3 16.02 13.06 1.88
C THR A 3 14.72 12.38 1.42
N ALA A 4 13.62 12.61 2.15
CA ALA A 4 12.29 12.11 1.79
C ALA A 4 11.88 12.50 0.35
N LEU A 5 12.26 13.71 -0.07
CA LEU A 5 12.01 14.22 -1.42
C LEU A 5 12.76 13.41 -2.48
N GLN A 6 14.07 13.19 -2.29
CA GLN A 6 14.90 12.41 -3.22
C GLN A 6 14.38 10.96 -3.35
N LYS A 7 13.95 10.35 -2.24
CA LYS A 7 13.33 9.02 -2.27
C LYS A 7 12.04 9.02 -3.05
N THR A 8 11.18 10.00 -2.83
CA THR A 8 9.91 10.14 -3.56
C THR A 8 10.12 10.32 -5.07
N GLU A 9 11.12 11.11 -5.46
CA GLU A 9 11.50 11.28 -6.86
C GLU A 9 12.03 9.97 -7.47
N LYS A 10 12.89 9.25 -6.75
CA LYS A 10 13.39 7.95 -7.20
C LYS A 10 12.28 6.90 -7.32
N ILE A 11 11.34 6.86 -6.38
CA ILE A 11 10.15 5.99 -6.43
C ILE A 11 9.35 6.27 -7.72
N ARG A 12 9.11 7.53 -8.05
CA ARG A 12 8.41 7.93 -9.29
C ARG A 12 9.18 7.52 -10.54
N ALA A 13 10.50 7.71 -10.55
CA ALA A 13 11.35 7.32 -11.67
C ALA A 13 11.29 5.80 -11.89
N VAL A 14 11.51 4.99 -10.84
CA VAL A 14 11.44 3.52 -10.91
C VAL A 14 10.07 3.04 -11.37
N PHE A 15 8.99 3.68 -10.88
CA PHE A 15 7.64 3.37 -11.34
C PHE A 15 7.50 3.54 -12.87
N LEU A 16 7.88 4.70 -13.41
CA LEU A 16 7.78 5.02 -14.83
C LEU A 16 8.72 4.16 -15.69
N GLU A 17 9.97 3.99 -15.26
CA GLU A 17 10.98 3.17 -15.94
C GLU A 17 10.51 1.72 -16.07
N THR A 18 9.86 1.17 -15.04
CA THR A 18 9.31 -0.19 -15.07
C THR A 18 8.16 -0.34 -16.06
N GLN A 19 7.22 0.62 -16.12
CA GLN A 19 6.14 0.63 -17.11
C GLN A 19 6.71 0.66 -18.53
N LEU A 20 7.68 1.55 -18.78
CA LEU A 20 8.33 1.70 -20.08
C LEU A 20 9.12 0.45 -20.47
N PHE A 21 9.81 -0.18 -19.50
CA PHE A 21 10.55 -1.41 -19.73
C PHE A 21 9.62 -2.54 -20.18
N TYR A 22 8.51 -2.75 -19.47
CA TYR A 22 7.51 -3.77 -19.82
C TYR A 22 6.93 -3.52 -21.20
N ALA A 23 6.48 -2.29 -21.48
CA ALA A 23 5.90 -1.94 -22.78
C ALA A 23 6.87 -2.12 -23.97
N LYS A 24 8.18 -2.01 -23.75
CA LYS A 24 9.20 -2.16 -24.80
C LYS A 24 9.57 -3.62 -25.10
N HIS A 25 9.61 -4.48 -24.08
CA HIS A 25 10.12 -5.86 -24.24
C HIS A 25 9.01 -6.89 -24.29
N ASP A 26 7.90 -6.67 -23.57
CA ASP A 26 6.72 -7.55 -23.51
C ASP A 26 7.00 -9.04 -23.27
N GLU A 27 8.10 -9.35 -22.56
CA GLU A 27 8.54 -10.71 -22.26
C GLU A 27 8.78 -10.88 -20.76
N MET A 28 8.06 -11.83 -20.15
CA MET A 28 8.11 -12.09 -18.71
C MET A 28 9.55 -12.36 -18.19
N PRO A 29 10.39 -13.19 -18.83
CA PRO A 29 11.76 -13.43 -18.34
C PRO A 29 12.62 -12.15 -18.29
N ALA A 30 12.48 -11.26 -19.29
CA ALA A 30 13.19 -9.98 -19.32
C ALA A 30 12.71 -9.05 -18.20
N LEU A 31 11.41 -9.00 -17.95
CA LEU A 31 10.83 -8.24 -16.84
C LEU A 31 11.34 -8.74 -15.49
N ILE A 32 11.39 -10.06 -15.27
CA ILE A 32 11.90 -10.63 -14.01
C ILE A 32 13.37 -10.30 -13.79
N ALA A 33 14.20 -10.38 -14.83
CA ALA A 33 15.61 -10.01 -14.74
C ALA A 33 15.76 -8.52 -14.36
N TYR A 34 15.00 -7.63 -15.00
CA TYR A 34 14.98 -6.20 -14.69
C TYR A 34 14.53 -5.92 -13.25
N LEU A 35 13.45 -6.57 -12.79
CA LEU A 35 12.95 -6.40 -11.42
C LEU A 35 13.94 -6.91 -10.37
N SER A 36 14.66 -8.00 -10.67
CA SER A 36 15.65 -8.60 -9.78
C SER A 36 16.91 -7.73 -9.62
N ASP A 37 17.24 -6.94 -10.65
CA ASP A 37 18.37 -6.00 -10.63
C ASP A 37 18.00 -4.65 -9.98
N THR A 38 16.71 -4.41 -9.72
CA THR A 38 16.27 -3.18 -9.05
C THR A 38 16.77 -3.15 -7.61
N GLU A 39 17.32 -2.01 -7.20
CA GLU A 39 17.78 -1.77 -5.83
C GLU A 39 16.72 -2.15 -4.79
N LYS A 40 17.13 -2.89 -3.75
CA LYS A 40 16.23 -3.45 -2.72
C LYS A 40 15.31 -2.42 -2.06
N GLU A 41 15.78 -1.19 -1.88
CA GLU A 41 14.98 -0.11 -1.30
C GLU A 41 13.75 0.22 -2.16
N PHE A 42 13.90 0.17 -3.49
CA PHE A 42 12.89 0.55 -4.49
C PHE A 42 12.25 -0.63 -5.23
N SER A 43 12.68 -1.86 -4.95
CA SER A 43 12.09 -3.05 -5.59
C SER A 43 10.57 -3.11 -5.36
N SER A 44 10.09 -2.69 -4.19
CA SER A 44 8.65 -2.71 -3.90
C SER A 44 7.82 -1.94 -4.93
N ILE A 45 8.23 -0.71 -5.30
CA ILE A 45 7.50 0.06 -6.29
C ILE A 45 7.68 -0.50 -7.71
N ALA A 46 8.82 -1.12 -8.01
CA ALA A 46 9.03 -1.78 -9.29
C ALA A 46 8.05 -2.96 -9.47
N TYR A 47 7.86 -3.80 -8.46
CA TYR A 47 6.87 -4.89 -8.51
C TYR A 47 5.42 -4.38 -8.54
N GLU A 48 5.08 -3.31 -7.81
CA GLU A 48 3.76 -2.65 -7.93
C GLU A 48 3.52 -2.16 -9.36
N SER A 49 4.53 -1.53 -9.97
CA SER A 49 4.47 -1.00 -11.33
C SER A 49 4.33 -2.12 -12.38
N ALA A 50 5.19 -3.14 -12.33
CA ALA A 50 5.12 -4.28 -13.23
C ALA A 50 3.75 -4.97 -13.17
N SER A 51 3.25 -5.22 -11.97
CA SER A 51 1.92 -5.77 -11.75
C SER A 51 0.82 -4.94 -12.42
N MET A 52 0.83 -3.63 -12.20
CA MET A 52 -0.13 -2.72 -12.82
C MET A 52 -0.06 -2.79 -14.36
N ALA A 53 1.15 -2.80 -14.92
CA ALA A 53 1.35 -2.82 -16.37
C ALA A 53 0.79 -4.10 -17.02
N ILE A 54 1.07 -5.26 -16.41
CA ILE A 54 0.57 -6.56 -16.89
C ILE A 54 -0.97 -6.60 -16.80
N ALA A 55 -1.54 -6.13 -15.70
CA ALA A 55 -2.99 -6.11 -15.52
C ALA A 55 -3.70 -5.17 -16.50
N LEU A 56 -3.15 -3.97 -16.74
CA LEU A 56 -3.70 -3.02 -17.71
C LEU A 56 -3.75 -3.60 -19.12
N LYS A 57 -2.68 -4.28 -19.57
CA LYS A 57 -2.64 -4.97 -20.87
C LYS A 57 -3.81 -5.95 -21.02
N SER A 58 -4.13 -6.70 -19.96
CA SER A 58 -5.25 -7.65 -19.99
C SER A 58 -6.61 -6.96 -20.01
N PHE A 59 -6.78 -5.88 -19.24
CA PHE A 59 -8.02 -5.10 -19.21
C PHE A 59 -8.29 -4.37 -20.53
N GLU A 60 -7.26 -3.82 -21.17
CA GLU A 60 -7.33 -3.20 -22.51
C GLU A 60 -7.73 -4.22 -23.58
N ALA A 61 -7.32 -5.48 -23.43
CA ALA A 61 -7.73 -6.57 -24.30
C ALA A 61 -9.08 -7.21 -23.90
N GLU A 62 -9.77 -6.69 -22.89
CA GLU A 62 -11.01 -7.26 -22.32
C GLU A 62 -10.87 -8.74 -21.90
N THR A 63 -9.68 -9.14 -21.46
CA THR A 63 -9.36 -10.51 -21.06
C THR A 63 -9.15 -10.65 -19.57
N PHE A 64 -9.32 -11.89 -19.07
CA PHE A 64 -8.90 -12.21 -17.71
C PHE A 64 -7.36 -12.12 -17.62
N PRO A 65 -6.80 -11.52 -16.54
CA PRO A 65 -5.36 -11.28 -16.44
C PRO A 65 -4.59 -12.56 -16.05
N LEU A 66 -4.56 -13.55 -16.94
CA LEU A 66 -3.88 -14.84 -16.72
C LEU A 66 -2.36 -14.67 -16.58
N GLU A 67 -1.76 -13.82 -17.41
CA GLU A 67 -0.33 -13.49 -17.34
C GLU A 67 0.03 -12.86 -15.98
N TRP A 68 -0.84 -11.96 -15.49
CA TRP A 68 -0.71 -11.39 -14.15
C TRP A 68 -0.78 -12.45 -13.07
N LEU A 69 -1.71 -13.42 -13.17
CA LEU A 69 -1.85 -14.50 -12.21
C LEU A 69 -0.60 -15.40 -12.18
N LEU A 70 -0.02 -15.70 -13.35
CA LEU A 70 1.23 -16.46 -13.47
C LEU A 70 2.41 -15.68 -12.85
N PHE A 71 2.49 -14.37 -13.09
CA PHE A 71 3.48 -13.49 -12.47
C PHE A 71 3.35 -13.49 -10.94
N ALA A 72 2.13 -13.30 -10.42
CA ALA A 72 1.84 -13.23 -9.00
C ALA A 72 2.10 -14.55 -8.25
N SER A 73 1.73 -15.67 -8.85
CA SER A 73 1.88 -17.01 -8.23
C SER A 73 3.26 -17.64 -8.45
N GLY A 74 4.04 -17.14 -9.41
CA GLY A 74 5.38 -17.62 -9.72
C GLY A 74 6.45 -16.62 -9.32
N PRO A 75 7.09 -15.94 -10.29
CA PRO A 75 8.33 -15.20 -10.07
C PRO A 75 8.20 -13.98 -9.14
N ALA A 76 6.98 -13.46 -8.90
CA ALA A 76 6.74 -12.35 -7.99
C ALA A 76 6.14 -12.76 -6.63
N ALA A 77 6.09 -14.06 -6.32
CA ALA A 77 5.44 -14.57 -5.10
C ALA A 77 6.01 -13.96 -3.79
N ALA A 78 7.31 -13.70 -3.74
CA ALA A 78 7.96 -13.03 -2.61
C ALA A 78 7.52 -11.56 -2.43
N HIS A 79 7.01 -10.95 -3.50
CA HIS A 79 6.50 -9.58 -3.56
C HIS A 79 4.97 -9.51 -3.68
N HIS A 80 4.25 -10.54 -3.24
CA HIS A 80 2.79 -10.61 -3.38
C HIS A 80 2.09 -9.33 -2.88
N ALA A 81 2.50 -8.77 -1.74
CA ALA A 81 1.86 -7.58 -1.17
C ALA A 81 1.90 -6.37 -2.13
N GLN A 82 2.98 -6.23 -2.92
CA GLN A 82 3.14 -5.23 -3.97
C GLN A 82 2.36 -5.61 -5.22
N VAL A 83 2.44 -6.87 -5.63
CA VAL A 83 1.77 -7.35 -6.85
C VAL A 83 0.25 -7.14 -6.73
N TYR A 84 -0.37 -7.51 -5.62
CA TYR A 84 -1.80 -7.27 -5.41
C TYR A 84 -2.15 -5.77 -5.31
N VAL A 85 -1.26 -4.92 -4.77
CA VAL A 85 -1.44 -3.45 -4.80
C VAL A 85 -1.44 -2.93 -6.24
N GLY A 86 -0.50 -3.38 -7.08
CA GLY A 86 -0.42 -2.99 -8.49
C GLY A 86 -1.67 -3.36 -9.28
N LEU A 87 -2.29 -4.51 -9.00
CA LEU A 87 -3.58 -4.88 -9.58
C LEU A 87 -4.69 -3.89 -9.17
N GLY A 88 -4.70 -3.45 -7.91
CA GLY A 88 -5.59 -2.40 -7.44
C GLY A 88 -5.43 -1.08 -8.20
N TRP A 89 -4.20 -0.71 -8.55
CA TRP A 89 -3.95 0.50 -9.35
C TRP A 89 -4.52 0.36 -10.75
N ALA A 90 -4.36 -0.80 -11.38
CA ALA A 90 -4.94 -1.08 -12.69
C ALA A 90 -6.48 -1.03 -12.65
N ILE A 91 -7.11 -1.65 -11.64
CA ILE A 91 -8.56 -1.63 -11.42
C ILE A 91 -9.06 -0.19 -11.28
N ALA A 92 -8.44 0.61 -10.41
CA ALA A 92 -8.85 2.00 -10.17
C ALA A 92 -8.60 2.90 -11.38
N LYS A 93 -7.50 2.68 -12.12
CA LYS A 93 -7.21 3.41 -13.36
C LYS A 93 -8.27 3.15 -14.43
N PHE A 94 -8.66 1.90 -14.60
CA PHE A 94 -9.62 1.47 -15.61
C PHE A 94 -11.09 1.61 -15.14
N ASN A 95 -11.32 1.93 -13.86
CA ASN A 95 -12.61 1.80 -13.16
C ASN A 95 -13.24 0.40 -13.38
N PHE A 96 -12.41 -0.64 -13.42
CA PHE A 96 -12.88 -2.00 -13.64
C PHE A 96 -13.70 -2.47 -12.42
N PRO A 97 -14.83 -3.19 -12.58
CA PRO A 97 -15.62 -3.66 -11.45
C PRO A 97 -14.78 -4.57 -10.52
N PHE A 98 -14.60 -4.16 -9.26
CA PHE A 98 -13.67 -4.81 -8.33
C PHE A 98 -13.97 -6.30 -8.16
N LEU A 99 -15.25 -6.64 -7.91
CA LEU A 99 -15.66 -8.04 -7.71
C LEU A 99 -15.33 -8.92 -8.93
N THR A 100 -15.55 -8.41 -10.14
CA THR A 100 -15.22 -9.12 -11.38
C THR A 100 -13.72 -9.37 -11.50
N ALA A 101 -12.87 -8.42 -11.11
CA ALA A 101 -11.42 -8.58 -11.17
C ALA A 101 -10.89 -9.61 -10.17
N VAL A 102 -11.55 -9.74 -9.01
CA VAL A 102 -11.01 -10.51 -7.88
C VAL A 102 -11.66 -11.86 -7.68
N ILE A 103 -12.83 -12.15 -8.28
CA ILE A 103 -13.63 -13.37 -8.02
C ILE A 103 -12.88 -14.70 -8.20
N LYS A 104 -11.81 -14.73 -9.00
CA LYS A 104 -10.98 -15.92 -9.24
C LYS A 104 -9.68 -15.93 -8.44
N LEU A 105 -9.47 -14.95 -7.57
CA LEU A 105 -8.27 -14.78 -6.76
C LEU A 105 -8.55 -15.23 -5.32
N ASP A 106 -7.48 -15.54 -4.59
CA ASP A 106 -7.57 -15.84 -3.16
C ASP A 106 -8.03 -14.59 -2.39
N SER A 107 -9.13 -14.73 -1.62
CA SER A 107 -9.78 -13.65 -0.89
C SER A 107 -8.87 -12.98 0.13
N LYS A 108 -7.88 -13.71 0.64
CA LYS A 108 -6.90 -13.15 1.59
C LYS A 108 -6.10 -12.00 1.01
N PHE A 109 -6.08 -11.78 -0.31
CA PHE A 109 -5.34 -10.68 -0.92
C PHE A 109 -6.23 -9.49 -1.35
N TYR A 110 -7.56 -9.59 -1.23
CA TYR A 110 -8.47 -8.52 -1.64
C TYR A 110 -8.17 -7.21 -0.92
N PHE A 111 -7.71 -7.28 0.33
CA PHE A 111 -7.34 -6.09 1.09
C PHE A 111 -6.18 -5.31 0.46
N ARG A 112 -5.18 -5.99 -0.13
CA ARG A 112 -4.06 -5.34 -0.83
C ARG A 112 -4.52 -4.71 -2.13
N ILE A 113 -5.47 -5.34 -2.82
CA ILE A 113 -6.05 -4.79 -4.06
C ILE A 113 -6.84 -3.51 -3.74
N ALA A 114 -7.71 -3.54 -2.73
CA ALA A 114 -8.47 -2.37 -2.32
C ALA A 114 -7.57 -1.22 -1.81
N ASP A 115 -6.51 -1.54 -1.06
CA ASP A 115 -5.44 -0.60 -0.70
C ASP A 115 -4.81 0.03 -1.96
N GLY A 116 -4.48 -0.77 -2.97
CA GLY A 116 -4.02 -0.26 -4.25
C GLY A 116 -5.01 0.69 -4.92
N CYS A 117 -6.30 0.35 -4.95
CA CYS A 117 -7.34 1.22 -5.50
C CYS A 117 -7.39 2.58 -4.79
N GLY A 118 -7.34 2.58 -3.46
CA GLY A 118 -7.37 3.78 -2.64
C GLY A 118 -6.14 4.66 -2.82
N TYR A 119 -4.96 4.04 -2.94
CA TYR A 119 -3.73 4.77 -3.24
C TYR A 119 -3.84 5.47 -4.60
N TYR A 120 -4.26 4.73 -5.63
CA TYR A 120 -4.38 5.27 -6.97
C TYR A 120 -5.38 6.44 -7.02
N ASP A 121 -6.57 6.26 -6.45
CA ASP A 121 -7.59 7.30 -6.43
C ASP A 121 -7.14 8.53 -5.62
N GLY A 122 -6.55 8.33 -4.44
CA GLY A 122 -6.05 9.43 -3.62
C GLY A 122 -4.89 10.21 -4.25
N SER A 123 -4.04 9.54 -5.05
CA SER A 123 -2.94 10.17 -5.78
C SER A 123 -3.37 10.82 -7.10
N PHE A 124 -4.15 10.13 -7.93
CA PHE A 124 -4.44 10.55 -9.31
C PHE A 124 -5.86 11.10 -9.50
N LYS A 125 -6.78 10.83 -8.57
CA LYS A 125 -8.13 11.42 -8.50
C LYS A 125 -8.29 12.28 -7.23
N HIS A 126 -7.19 12.87 -6.77
CA HIS A 126 -7.07 13.57 -5.47
C HIS A 126 -8.24 14.52 -5.15
N ARG A 127 -8.66 15.36 -6.11
CA ARG A 127 -9.79 16.28 -5.89
C ARG A 127 -11.08 15.54 -5.56
N ARG A 128 -11.37 14.43 -6.24
CA ARG A 128 -12.58 13.63 -5.99
C ARG A 128 -12.48 12.89 -4.67
N THR A 129 -11.35 12.23 -4.43
CA THR A 129 -11.18 11.31 -3.29
C THR A 129 -10.83 12.01 -1.98
N VAL A 130 -9.88 12.96 -2.00
CA VAL A 130 -9.36 13.62 -0.78
C VAL A 130 -10.09 14.92 -0.49
N THR A 131 -10.32 15.76 -1.51
CA THR A 131 -11.02 17.04 -1.32
C THR A 131 -12.53 16.83 -1.16
N ASN A 132 -13.17 16.17 -2.14
CA ASN A 132 -14.62 16.04 -2.18
C ASN A 132 -15.14 14.81 -1.40
N LYS A 133 -14.27 13.85 -1.05
CA LYS A 133 -14.62 12.59 -0.38
C LYS A 133 -15.69 11.78 -1.12
N GLU A 134 -15.65 11.81 -2.45
CA GLU A 134 -16.53 10.99 -3.30
C GLU A 134 -16.20 9.51 -3.11
N LEU A 135 -17.25 8.67 -3.02
CA LEU A 135 -17.09 7.23 -2.90
C LEU A 135 -16.83 6.59 -4.28
N PRO A 136 -15.90 5.62 -4.38
CA PRO A 136 -15.64 4.89 -5.62
C PRO A 136 -16.81 3.94 -5.96
N VAL A 137 -17.44 4.14 -7.11
CA VAL A 137 -18.59 3.30 -7.55
C VAL A 137 -18.21 1.89 -7.99
N TYR A 138 -16.92 1.63 -8.24
CA TYR A 138 -16.41 0.34 -8.72
C TYR A 138 -16.04 -0.62 -7.57
N LEU A 139 -16.12 -0.16 -6.31
CA LEU A 139 -15.75 -0.91 -5.11
C LEU A 139 -16.99 -1.20 -4.25
N PRO A 140 -17.10 -2.42 -3.68
CA PRO A 140 -18.14 -2.72 -2.70
C PRO A 140 -17.81 -2.08 -1.33
N ASP A 141 -18.84 -1.81 -0.52
CA ASP A 141 -18.68 -1.23 0.83
C ASP A 141 -17.75 -2.05 1.73
N ALA A 142 -17.79 -3.38 1.60
CA ALA A 142 -16.93 -4.30 2.35
C ALA A 142 -15.42 -4.05 2.12
N ALA A 143 -15.04 -3.48 0.97
CA ALA A 143 -13.65 -3.17 0.64
C ALA A 143 -13.20 -1.77 1.12
N MET A 144 -14.14 -0.91 1.55
CA MET A 144 -13.86 0.49 1.87
C MET A 144 -12.84 0.71 2.99
N PRO A 145 -12.79 -0.08 4.09
CA PRO A 145 -11.75 0.09 5.09
C PRO A 145 -10.33 -0.07 4.53
N MET A 146 -10.15 -0.98 3.57
CA MET A 146 -8.86 -1.22 2.93
C MET A 146 -8.57 -0.18 1.85
N TYR A 147 -9.60 0.31 1.17
CA TYR A 147 -9.49 1.48 0.30
C TYR A 147 -8.98 2.71 1.06
N TYR A 148 -9.53 3.03 2.24
CA TYR A 148 -9.05 4.19 3.00
C TYR A 148 -7.62 4.03 3.55
N GLN A 149 -7.13 2.80 3.76
CA GLN A 149 -5.70 2.57 3.97
C GLN A 149 -4.87 3.03 2.77
N GLY A 150 -5.31 2.73 1.54
CA GLY A 150 -4.70 3.24 0.33
C GLY A 150 -4.73 4.77 0.24
N VAL A 151 -5.86 5.39 0.56
CA VAL A 151 -6.01 6.84 0.60
C VAL A 151 -5.04 7.46 1.61
N GLY A 152 -4.91 6.88 2.81
CA GLY A 152 -3.97 7.32 3.83
C GLY A 152 -2.52 7.27 3.36
N ARG A 153 -2.13 6.20 2.65
CA ARG A 153 -0.83 6.14 1.98
C ARG A 153 -0.68 7.28 0.99
N SER A 154 -1.66 7.54 0.12
CA SER A 154 -1.56 8.60 -0.88
C SER A 154 -1.37 9.99 -0.25
N ILE A 155 -2.01 10.27 0.89
CA ILE A 155 -1.90 11.54 1.61
C ILE A 155 -0.46 11.78 2.06
N TRP A 156 0.24 10.75 2.56
CA TRP A 156 1.67 10.85 2.90
C TRP A 156 2.52 11.39 1.74
N TYR A 157 2.28 10.88 0.54
CA TYR A 157 3.01 11.28 -0.66
C TYR A 157 2.57 12.65 -1.19
N THR A 158 1.28 12.97 -1.19
CA THR A 158 0.78 14.24 -1.75
C THR A 158 1.11 15.43 -0.86
N GLU A 159 1.10 15.23 0.46
CA GLU A 159 1.46 16.25 1.44
C GLU A 159 2.98 16.31 1.72
N LYS A 160 3.80 15.57 0.96
CA LYS A 160 5.27 15.64 0.99
C LYS A 160 5.85 15.49 2.41
N THR A 161 5.34 14.51 3.16
CA THR A 161 5.75 14.22 4.54
C THR A 161 5.55 15.36 5.55
N ASP A 162 4.73 16.37 5.22
CA ASP A 162 4.34 17.43 6.18
C ASP A 162 3.31 16.87 7.17
N ILE A 163 3.76 16.57 8.39
CA ILE A 163 2.94 15.94 9.43
C ILE A 163 1.69 16.78 9.74
N HIS A 164 1.81 18.12 9.79
CA HIS A 164 0.69 18.98 10.11
C HIS A 164 -0.39 18.93 9.02
N HIS A 165 0.02 19.01 7.75
CA HIS A 165 -0.91 18.88 6.63
C HIS A 165 -1.56 17.50 6.59
N ILE A 166 -0.79 16.42 6.84
CA ILE A 166 -1.31 15.05 6.90
C ILE A 166 -2.40 14.94 7.97
N CYS A 167 -2.16 15.45 9.18
CA CYS A 167 -3.14 15.42 10.27
C CYS A 167 -4.41 16.18 9.89
N SER A 168 -4.27 17.41 9.38
CA SER A 168 -5.41 18.22 8.92
C SER A 168 -6.23 17.53 7.82
N LYS A 169 -5.55 16.84 6.88
CA LYS A 169 -6.24 16.05 5.84
C LYS A 169 -7.00 14.90 6.45
N ILE A 170 -6.41 14.13 7.35
CA ILE A 170 -7.09 12.98 7.99
C ILE A 170 -8.29 13.45 8.80
N GLU A 171 -8.15 14.51 9.60
CA GLU A 171 -9.22 15.10 10.42
C GLU A 171 -10.41 15.57 9.57
N SER A 172 -10.17 15.97 8.32
CA SER A 172 -11.25 16.35 7.41
C SER A 172 -12.13 15.17 6.94
N PHE A 173 -11.71 13.92 7.12
CA PHE A 173 -12.55 12.75 6.85
C PHE A 173 -13.46 12.42 8.03
N ALA A 174 -14.52 11.67 7.77
CA ALA A 174 -15.38 11.15 8.82
C ALA A 174 -14.57 10.28 9.80
N ALA A 175 -14.88 10.39 11.10
CA ALA A 175 -14.10 9.79 12.18
C ALA A 175 -13.94 8.27 12.04
N GLU A 176 -14.95 7.59 11.48
CA GLU A 176 -14.90 6.14 11.22
C GLU A 176 -13.82 5.72 10.20
N ARG A 177 -13.23 6.67 9.47
CA ARG A 177 -12.17 6.41 8.47
C ARG A 177 -10.78 6.68 9.00
N HIS A 178 -10.64 7.38 10.13
CA HIS A 178 -9.35 7.80 10.66
C HIS A 178 -8.44 6.61 10.95
N ALA A 179 -8.99 5.55 11.53
CA ALA A 179 -8.27 4.30 11.79
C ALA A 179 -7.59 3.75 10.53
N ASP A 180 -8.33 3.65 9.43
CA ASP A 180 -7.82 3.12 8.17
C ASP A 180 -6.81 4.06 7.51
N LEU A 181 -7.09 5.38 7.52
CA LEU A 181 -6.18 6.40 6.99
C LEU A 181 -4.83 6.40 7.72
N TRP A 182 -4.85 6.36 9.07
CA TRP A 182 -3.64 6.28 9.89
C TRP A 182 -2.86 4.98 9.64
N ARG A 183 -3.55 3.87 9.41
CA ARG A 183 -2.91 2.63 8.96
C ARG A 183 -2.18 2.81 7.64
N GLY A 184 -2.80 3.53 6.71
CA GLY A 184 -2.18 3.92 5.44
C GLY A 184 -0.91 4.76 5.62
N VAL A 185 -0.96 5.77 6.48
CA VAL A 185 0.21 6.60 6.82
C VAL A 185 1.34 5.72 7.36
N GLY A 186 1.04 4.79 8.27
CA GLY A 186 2.04 3.88 8.83
C GLY A 186 2.76 3.02 7.78
N ILE A 187 2.01 2.51 6.79
CA ILE A 187 2.59 1.78 5.64
C ILE A 187 3.53 2.69 4.86
N ALA A 188 3.09 3.91 4.54
CA ALA A 188 3.86 4.84 3.71
C ALA A 188 5.16 5.27 4.41
N VAL A 189 5.09 5.61 5.71
CA VAL A 189 6.25 5.96 6.52
C VAL A 189 7.26 4.82 6.57
N ALA A 190 6.81 3.57 6.77
CA ALA A 190 7.72 2.43 6.82
C ALA A 190 8.33 2.05 5.46
N TYR A 191 7.65 2.30 4.34
CA TYR A 191 8.18 2.02 2.99
C TYR A 191 9.11 3.11 2.46
N VAL A 192 8.69 4.38 2.60
CA VAL A 192 9.37 5.55 2.02
C VAL A 192 10.38 6.13 2.99
N GLY A 193 10.10 6.04 4.29
CA GLY A 193 10.86 6.72 5.32
C GLY A 193 10.70 8.23 5.22
N GLY A 194 11.81 8.93 5.46
CA GLY A 194 11.84 10.40 5.46
C GLY A 194 11.44 11.04 6.78
N CYS A 195 11.38 10.24 7.84
CA CYS A 195 11.12 10.68 9.22
C CYS A 195 12.33 10.34 10.10
N ASP A 196 12.72 11.29 10.95
CA ASP A 196 13.60 10.97 12.07
C ASP A 196 12.84 10.44 13.29
N ASP A 197 13.55 10.19 14.39
CA ASP A 197 12.92 9.64 15.61
C ASP A 197 11.94 10.63 16.26
N ALA A 198 12.14 11.94 16.09
CA ALA A 198 11.23 12.96 16.59
C ALA A 198 9.95 13.01 15.75
N ASP A 199 10.07 12.98 14.42
CA ASP A 199 8.95 12.91 13.49
C ASP A 199 8.07 11.68 13.79
N LEU A 200 8.68 10.52 14.00
CA LEU A 200 7.96 9.28 14.31
C LEU A 200 7.22 9.37 15.65
N LYS A 201 7.81 10.02 16.67
CA LYS A 201 7.13 10.27 17.96
C LYS A 201 5.96 11.23 17.78
N THR A 202 6.14 12.30 17.01
CA THR A 202 5.07 13.26 16.72
C THR A 202 3.93 12.58 15.97
N LEU A 203 4.21 11.77 14.96
CA LEU A 203 3.18 11.00 14.24
C LEU A 203 2.39 10.08 15.19
N LEU A 204 3.06 9.40 16.11
CA LEU A 204 2.39 8.53 17.08
C LEU A 204 1.49 9.33 18.03
N GLN A 205 1.97 10.49 18.51
CA GLN A 205 1.18 11.39 19.35
C GLN A 205 -0.05 11.94 18.62
N GLN A 206 0.12 12.38 17.37
CA GLN A 206 -0.96 12.93 16.54
C GLN A 206 -1.98 11.86 16.12
N ALA A 207 -1.54 10.61 15.94
CA ALA A 207 -2.45 9.50 15.70
C ALA A 207 -3.38 9.24 16.90
N ALA A 208 -2.97 9.62 18.11
CA ALA A 208 -3.76 9.50 19.34
C ALA A 208 -4.36 8.09 19.49
N THR A 209 -5.69 7.97 19.56
CA THR A 209 -6.40 6.68 19.67
C THR A 209 -6.20 5.77 18.46
N ASN A 210 -5.73 6.30 17.32
CA ASN A 210 -5.37 5.56 16.11
C ASN A 210 -3.89 5.16 16.07
N GLY A 211 -3.10 5.41 17.13
CA GLY A 211 -1.70 4.99 17.21
C GLY A 211 -1.50 3.49 16.96
N PHE A 212 -2.46 2.66 17.38
CA PHE A 212 -2.50 1.22 17.04
C PHE A 212 -2.42 0.99 15.53
N GLN A 213 -3.26 1.71 14.79
CA GLN A 213 -3.43 1.51 13.36
C GLN A 213 -2.21 2.00 12.60
N LEU A 214 -1.63 3.13 13.00
CA LEU A 214 -0.36 3.64 12.46
C LEU A 214 0.74 2.57 12.56
N ALA A 215 0.95 2.01 13.74
CA ALA A 215 1.96 0.98 13.96
C ALA A 215 1.64 -0.35 13.23
N CYS A 216 0.37 -0.76 13.16
CA CYS A 216 -0.04 -1.90 12.33
C CYS A 216 0.30 -1.71 10.85
N GLY A 217 0.17 -0.49 10.33
CA GLY A 217 0.59 -0.14 8.99
C GLY A 217 2.09 -0.36 8.76
N ALA A 218 2.91 0.11 9.69
CA ALA A 218 4.36 -0.11 9.63
C ALA A 218 4.73 -1.61 9.69
N ALA A 219 3.99 -2.38 10.48
CA ALA A 219 4.18 -3.82 10.60
C ALA A 219 3.84 -4.57 9.33
N LEU A 220 2.76 -4.21 8.64
CA LEU A 220 2.44 -4.74 7.31
C LEU A 220 3.58 -4.50 6.31
N ALA A 221 4.19 -3.32 6.33
CA ALA A 221 5.36 -3.01 5.50
C ALA A 221 6.58 -3.84 5.89
N ALA A 222 6.89 -3.95 7.19
CA ALA A 222 7.99 -4.76 7.70
C ALA A 222 7.85 -6.24 7.32
N ARG A 223 6.67 -6.85 7.54
CA ARG A 223 6.39 -8.23 7.15
C ARG A 223 6.59 -8.46 5.66
N SER A 224 6.06 -7.57 4.83
CA SER A 224 6.20 -7.64 3.37
C SER A 224 7.67 -7.56 2.94
N ARG A 225 8.44 -6.61 3.49
CA ARG A 225 9.88 -6.46 3.21
C ARG A 225 10.71 -7.63 3.73
N THR A 226 10.33 -8.24 4.86
CA THR A 226 10.99 -9.46 5.36
C THR A 226 10.79 -10.63 4.42
N ILE A 227 9.55 -10.88 3.97
CA ILE A 227 9.24 -11.95 3.00
C ILE A 227 10.00 -11.73 1.68
N ALA A 228 10.10 -10.47 1.24
CA ALA A 228 10.81 -10.08 0.03
C ALA A 228 12.34 -9.92 0.20
N ASN A 229 12.89 -10.13 1.41
CA ASN A 229 14.29 -9.89 1.74
C ASN A 229 14.81 -8.47 1.34
N THR A 230 13.97 -7.45 1.57
CA THR A 230 14.18 -6.05 1.18
C THR A 230 14.01 -5.08 2.35
N MET A 231 14.32 -5.51 3.57
CA MET A 231 14.31 -4.63 4.75
C MET A 231 15.23 -3.42 4.57
N THR A 232 14.77 -2.26 5.07
CA THR A 232 15.52 -0.99 5.04
C THR A 232 15.66 -0.43 6.45
N ALA A 233 16.58 0.53 6.61
CA ALA A 233 16.77 1.22 7.89
C ALA A 233 15.51 2.00 8.34
N ASP A 234 14.72 2.52 7.41
CA ASP A 234 13.47 3.23 7.74
C ASP A 234 12.41 2.27 8.28
N THR A 235 12.24 1.12 7.63
CA THR A 235 11.28 0.10 8.08
C THR A 235 11.66 -0.46 9.46
N ASP A 236 12.96 -0.73 9.68
CA ASP A 236 13.48 -1.13 10.98
C ASP A 236 13.25 -0.07 12.05
N ARG A 237 13.57 1.20 11.75
CA ARG A 237 13.39 2.33 12.67
C ARG A 237 11.93 2.49 13.10
N CYS A 238 10.99 2.45 12.16
CA CYS A 238 9.56 2.52 12.46
C CYS A 238 9.13 1.37 13.37
N SER A 239 9.56 0.15 13.03
CA SER A 239 9.26 -1.06 13.81
C SER A 239 9.77 -0.92 15.24
N ARG A 240 11.04 -0.51 15.43
CA ARG A 240 11.60 -0.35 16.77
C ARG A 240 10.88 0.72 17.58
N LEU A 241 10.64 1.90 17.02
CA LEU A 241 10.05 3.01 17.77
C LEU A 241 8.57 2.79 18.07
N TRP A 242 7.77 2.39 17.08
CA TRP A 242 6.32 2.27 17.27
C TRP A 242 5.89 0.96 17.94
N TYR A 243 6.70 -0.11 17.93
CA TYR A 243 6.40 -1.29 18.75
C TYR A 243 6.88 -1.15 20.20
N THR A 244 7.89 -0.30 20.46
CA THR A 244 8.46 -0.12 21.82
C THR A 244 7.81 1.04 22.59
N LEU A 245 7.38 2.11 21.92
CA LEU A 245 6.91 3.34 22.59
C LEU A 245 5.44 3.34 22.97
N THR A 246 4.66 2.32 22.62
CA THR A 246 3.24 2.25 23.02
C THR A 246 3.06 1.65 24.43
N VAL A 247 4.14 1.59 25.21
CA VAL A 247 4.19 0.95 26.55
C VAL A 247 3.59 1.83 27.65
N ASP A 248 3.40 3.14 27.44
CA ASP A 248 3.00 4.05 28.55
C ASP A 248 1.73 4.90 28.33
N ASP A 249 0.86 4.60 27.36
CA ASP A 249 -0.56 5.03 27.39
C ASP A 249 -1.45 4.16 26.48
N THR A 250 -2.16 3.20 27.10
CA THR A 250 -3.38 2.48 26.63
C THR A 250 -3.38 1.53 25.41
N VAL A 251 -2.31 1.36 24.63
CA VAL A 251 -2.36 0.43 23.47
C VAL A 251 -1.11 -0.46 23.39
N ILE A 252 -1.21 -1.71 23.81
CA ILE A 252 -0.14 -2.70 23.64
C ILE A 252 -0.19 -3.25 22.21
N ILE A 253 0.87 -3.03 21.42
CA ILE A 253 1.11 -3.76 20.17
C ILE A 253 2.35 -4.62 20.37
N ASN A 254 2.14 -5.87 20.76
CA ASN A 254 3.17 -6.88 20.61
C ASN A 254 2.98 -7.62 19.27
N GLU A 255 4.03 -8.33 18.84
CA GLU A 255 4.02 -9.11 17.60
C GLU A 255 2.83 -10.08 17.53
N ASP A 256 2.40 -10.63 18.67
CA ASP A 256 1.24 -11.51 18.79
C ASP A 256 -0.09 -10.78 18.52
N ALA A 257 -0.29 -9.58 19.07
CA ALA A 257 -1.48 -8.75 18.83
C ALA A 257 -1.57 -8.33 17.35
N TYR A 258 -0.42 -8.03 16.74
CA TYR A 258 -0.31 -7.76 15.32
C TYR A 258 -0.67 -8.98 14.45
N CYS A 259 -0.09 -10.14 14.74
CA CYS A 259 -0.39 -11.38 14.01
C CYS A 259 -1.86 -11.78 14.16
N LYS A 260 -2.42 -11.61 15.35
CA LYS A 260 -3.85 -11.86 15.63
C LYS A 260 -4.74 -10.89 14.86
N TRP A 261 -4.38 -9.61 14.78
CA TRP A 261 -5.11 -8.61 14.03
C TRP A 261 -5.08 -8.87 12.52
N ILE A 262 -3.94 -9.26 11.94
CA ILE A 262 -3.86 -9.69 10.53
C ILE A 262 -4.84 -10.83 10.29
N LYS A 263 -4.78 -11.87 11.13
CA LYS A 263 -5.64 -13.04 10.98
C LYS A 263 -7.13 -12.69 11.08
N GLN A 264 -7.50 -11.79 11.98
CA GLN A 264 -8.87 -11.29 12.10
C GLN A 264 -9.34 -10.51 10.86
N ILE A 265 -8.44 -9.77 10.19
CA ILE A 265 -8.77 -9.12 8.91
C ILE A 265 -8.96 -10.16 7.82
N GLU A 266 -8.05 -11.12 7.70
CA GLU A 266 -8.15 -12.22 6.73
C GLU A 266 -9.48 -12.96 6.90
N GLU A 267 -9.89 -13.26 8.14
CA GLU A 267 -11.17 -13.91 8.47
C GLU A 267 -12.40 -13.02 8.17
N ARG A 268 -12.36 -11.73 8.56
CA ARG A 268 -13.47 -10.78 8.30
C ARG A 268 -13.70 -10.53 6.81
N VAL A 269 -12.62 -10.45 6.04
CA VAL A 269 -12.68 -10.31 4.58
C VAL A 269 -13.20 -11.61 3.95
N ALA A 270 -12.80 -12.78 4.43
CA ALA A 270 -13.38 -14.03 3.94
C ALA A 270 -14.89 -14.11 4.18
N ALA A 271 -15.38 -13.65 5.34
CA ALA A 271 -16.79 -13.74 5.73
C ALA A 271 -17.70 -12.64 5.11
N GLY A 272 -17.16 -11.49 4.72
CA GLY A 272 -17.93 -10.35 4.20
C GLY A 272 -18.07 -10.30 2.68
N PHE A 273 -17.54 -11.30 1.97
CA PHE A 273 -17.58 -11.43 0.51
C PHE A 273 -18.38 -12.65 0.02
N GLU A 274 -19.04 -13.39 0.93
CA GLU A 274 -20.09 -14.41 0.61
C GLU A 274 -21.48 -13.77 0.48
#